data_AF-A0A2X2T398-F1
#
_entry.id   AF-A0A2X2T398-F1
#
_cell.length_a   1.000
_cell.length_b   1.000
_cell.length_c   1.000
_cell.angle_alpha   90.00
_cell.angle_beta   90.00
_cell.angle_gamma   90.00
#
_symmetry.space_group_name_H-M   'P 1'
#
loop_
_entity.id
_entity.type
_entity.pdbx_description
1 polymer ?
#
loop_
_entity_poly.entity_id
_entity_poly.type
_entity_poly.pdbx_seq_one_letter_code
_entity_poly.pdbx_strand_id
1 'polypeptide(L)'
;MVTGTALSGEVNVGDSLWLTGADKPMRVRGLHAQNQPVSSAMAGQRIALNISGDAEKADISRGDWLLSDKPLQPVERVIVELQTLQPLQQWQPLHIHHSARHVTGRVSLLEGNLAELVLDVPLWLADNDRLVLRDISARTTLAGARAVLLNAPRRGKRQPVFLAWLAELAKASGDLQALEAHLTRGAVLLSEFAWARQLTAEGLQALLGQPGYLQAGNALLSQDVAALLAAKTARRAGTLPPAA
;
A
#
# COMPACT_ATOMS: atom_id res chain seq x y z
N MET A 1 -2.54 -23.29 15.34
CA MET A 1 -1.18 -22.82 15.00
C MET A 1 -1.09 -22.56 13.51
N VAL A 2 -0.65 -21.36 13.12
CA VAL A 2 -0.40 -20.96 11.74
C VAL A 2 1.07 -20.57 11.60
N THR A 3 1.67 -20.79 10.43
CA THR A 3 3.08 -20.45 10.19
C THR A 3 3.19 -19.50 9.01
N GLY A 4 3.92 -18.41 9.19
CA GLY A 4 4.13 -17.39 8.18
C GLY A 4 5.49 -16.71 8.34
N THR A 5 5.79 -15.78 7.43
CA THR A 5 6.95 -14.90 7.53
C THR A 5 6.49 -13.56 8.04
N ALA A 6 7.12 -13.03 9.10
CA ALA A 6 6.89 -11.66 9.51
C ALA A 6 7.60 -10.71 8.52
N LEU A 7 6.81 -9.90 7.82
CA LEU A 7 7.32 -8.94 6.85
C LEU A 7 7.81 -7.65 7.52
N SER A 8 7.14 -7.23 8.59
CA SER A 8 7.45 -6.01 9.33
C SER A 8 6.97 -6.12 10.78
N GLY A 9 7.45 -5.21 11.63
CA GLY A 9 7.02 -5.10 13.02
C GLY A 9 7.58 -6.17 13.97
N GLU A 10 7.00 -6.17 15.17
CA GLU A 10 7.23 -7.13 16.24
C GLU A 10 5.86 -7.64 16.73
N VAL A 11 5.81 -8.89 17.19
CA VAL A 11 4.62 -9.50 17.78
C VAL A 11 4.97 -10.20 19.07
N ASN A 12 4.14 -9.99 20.09
CA ASN A 12 4.26 -10.57 21.42
C ASN A 12 3.13 -11.55 21.73
N VAL A 13 3.40 -12.46 22.66
CA VAL A 13 2.33 -13.26 23.26
C VAL A 13 1.37 -12.34 24.00
N GLY A 14 0.09 -12.45 23.69
CA GLY A 14 -0.97 -11.63 24.27
C GLY A 14 -1.55 -10.60 23.31
N ASP A 15 -0.82 -10.25 22.24
CA ASP A 15 -1.24 -9.29 21.24
C ASP A 15 -2.52 -9.73 20.53
N SER A 16 -3.31 -8.75 20.10
CA SER A 16 -4.47 -8.94 19.22
C SER A 16 -4.08 -8.53 17.81
N LEU A 17 -4.27 -9.43 16.86
CA LEU A 17 -4.02 -9.23 15.44
C LEU A 17 -5.34 -9.28 14.66
N TRP A 18 -5.40 -8.67 13.49
CA TRP A 18 -6.49 -8.79 12.54
C TRP A 18 -6.17 -9.84 11.49
N LEU A 19 -7.05 -10.84 11.34
CA LEU A 19 -6.96 -11.85 10.30
C LEU A 19 -7.77 -11.42 9.08
N THR A 20 -7.10 -11.27 7.93
CA THR A 20 -7.78 -11.01 6.66
C THR A 20 -8.41 -12.28 6.09
N GLY A 21 -9.36 -12.13 5.16
CA GLY A 21 -10.21 -13.24 4.70
C GLY A 21 -11.38 -13.49 5.65
N ALA A 22 -11.09 -13.85 6.90
CA ALA A 22 -12.09 -14.04 7.94
C ALA A 22 -12.63 -12.72 8.52
N ASP A 23 -11.89 -11.62 8.36
CA ASP A 23 -12.18 -10.26 8.87
C ASP A 23 -12.49 -10.23 10.37
N LYS A 24 -11.65 -10.89 11.17
CA LYS A 24 -11.85 -11.10 12.61
C LYS A 24 -10.57 -10.83 13.42
N PRO A 25 -10.69 -10.37 14.68
CA PRO A 25 -9.57 -10.27 15.59
C PRO A 25 -9.14 -11.66 16.12
N MET A 26 -7.84 -11.85 16.28
CA MET A 26 -7.19 -13.08 16.70
C MET A 26 -6.14 -12.77 17.77
N ARG A 27 -6.21 -13.43 18.93
CA ARG A 27 -5.26 -13.24 20.03
C ARG A 27 -4.11 -14.24 19.96
N VAL A 28 -2.89 -13.76 20.13
CA VAL A 28 -1.68 -14.59 20.18
C VAL A 28 -1.58 -15.26 21.55
N ARG A 29 -1.60 -16.60 21.57
CA ARG A 29 -1.47 -17.44 22.77
C ARG A 29 -0.07 -17.97 23.01
N GLY A 30 0.73 -18.03 21.96
CA GLY A 30 2.10 -18.52 21.99
C GLY A 30 2.73 -18.32 20.62
N LEU A 31 4.05 -18.23 20.58
CA LEU A 31 4.77 -18.02 19.34
C LEU A 31 6.09 -18.79 19.36
N HIS A 32 6.47 -19.31 18.20
CA HIS A 32 7.74 -19.97 17.99
C HIS A 32 8.46 -19.29 16.83
N ALA A 33 9.71 -18.86 17.06
CA ALA A 33 10.60 -18.39 16.00
C ALA A 33 11.62 -19.49 15.71
N GLN A 34 11.75 -19.88 14.43
CA GLN A 34 12.74 -20.89 14.01
C GLN A 34 12.70 -22.19 14.85
N ASN A 35 11.49 -22.70 15.12
CA ASN A 35 11.23 -23.89 15.95
C ASN A 35 11.54 -23.76 17.46
N GLN A 36 11.83 -22.57 17.97
CA GLN A 36 12.01 -22.33 19.40
C GLN A 36 10.86 -21.51 19.99
N PRO A 37 10.29 -21.90 21.16
CA PRO A 37 9.27 -21.10 21.82
C PRO A 37 9.88 -19.80 22.33
N VAL A 38 9.26 -18.67 21.99
CA VAL A 38 9.71 -17.32 22.39
C VAL A 38 8.52 -16.46 22.80
N SER A 39 8.76 -15.40 23.58
CA SER A 39 7.71 -14.48 24.03
C SER A 39 7.46 -13.31 23.07
N SER A 40 8.46 -12.99 22.23
CA SER A 40 8.37 -12.01 21.15
C SER A 40 9.08 -12.49 19.89
N ALA A 41 8.63 -12.04 18.73
CA ALA A 41 9.26 -12.32 17.45
C ALA A 41 9.19 -11.11 16.52
N MET A 42 10.19 -10.98 15.65
CA MET A 42 10.41 -9.78 14.83
C MET A 42 10.39 -10.08 13.32
N ALA A 43 10.26 -9.02 12.53
CA ALA A 43 10.36 -9.05 11.08
C ALA A 43 11.60 -9.82 10.57
N GLY A 44 11.45 -10.47 9.41
CA GLY A 44 12.48 -11.30 8.78
C GLY A 44 12.53 -12.75 9.29
N GLN A 45 11.82 -13.07 10.37
CA GLN A 45 11.77 -14.43 10.91
C GLN A 45 10.57 -15.21 10.34
N ARG A 46 10.74 -16.53 10.20
CA ARG A 46 9.62 -17.45 10.03
C ARG A 46 9.05 -17.78 11.40
N ILE A 47 7.80 -17.37 11.63
CA ILE A 47 7.12 -17.45 12.92
C ILE A 47 5.96 -18.43 12.82
N ALA A 48 5.86 -19.35 13.77
CA ALA A 48 4.63 -20.08 14.02
C ALA A 48 3.87 -19.40 15.14
N LEU A 49 2.68 -18.87 14.82
CA LEU A 49 1.80 -18.19 15.76
C LEU A 49 0.71 -19.17 16.20
N ASN A 50 0.58 -19.37 17.50
CA ASN A 50 -0.58 -19.98 18.09
C ASN A 50 -1.61 -18.88 18.36
N ILE A 51 -2.66 -18.81 17.54
CA ILE A 51 -3.71 -17.80 17.61
C ILE A 51 -5.03 -18.42 18.06
N SER A 52 -5.83 -17.64 18.79
CA SER A 52 -7.19 -17.99 19.23
C SER A 52 -8.15 -16.84 18.99
N GLY A 53 -9.37 -17.13 18.54
CA GLY A 53 -10.41 -16.15 18.25
C GLY A 53 -11.59 -16.85 17.57
N ASP A 54 -12.48 -16.06 16.98
CA ASP A 54 -13.72 -16.56 16.36
C ASP A 54 -13.53 -17.15 14.95
N ALA A 55 -12.30 -17.11 14.41
CA ALA A 55 -11.98 -17.71 13.12
C ALA A 55 -11.55 -19.16 13.30
N GLU A 56 -12.14 -20.06 12.50
CA GLU A 56 -11.80 -21.46 12.48
C GLU A 56 -10.73 -21.76 11.41
N LYS A 57 -10.17 -22.97 11.45
CA LYS A 57 -9.19 -23.41 10.45
C LYS A 57 -9.76 -23.37 9.02
N ALA A 58 -11.06 -23.60 8.85
CA ALA A 58 -11.72 -23.54 7.55
C ALA A 58 -11.82 -22.11 6.98
N ASP A 59 -11.77 -21.09 7.84
CA ASP A 59 -11.82 -19.68 7.45
C ASP A 59 -10.45 -19.14 6.99
N ILE A 60 -9.37 -19.91 7.21
CA ILE A 60 -7.99 -19.47 6.98
C ILE A 60 -7.47 -20.09 5.68
N SER A 61 -7.05 -19.22 4.77
CA SER A 61 -6.43 -19.58 3.50
C SER A 61 -4.97 -19.11 3.42
N ARG A 62 -4.18 -19.81 2.59
CA ARG A 62 -2.81 -19.36 2.29
C ARG A 62 -2.87 -18.00 1.58
N GLY A 63 -2.10 -17.04 2.08
CA GLY A 63 -2.07 -15.67 1.56
C GLY A 63 -3.05 -14.73 2.27
N ASP A 64 -3.67 -15.17 3.37
CA ASP A 64 -4.28 -14.27 4.34
C ASP A 64 -3.21 -13.64 5.22
N TRP A 65 -3.51 -12.44 5.72
CA TRP A 65 -2.60 -11.60 6.47
C TRP A 65 -3.01 -11.55 7.94
N LEU A 66 -2.01 -11.49 8.82
CA LEU A 66 -2.17 -11.16 10.22
C LEU A 66 -1.49 -9.81 10.45
N LEU A 67 -2.28 -8.80 10.82
CA LEU A 67 -1.86 -7.40 10.93
C LEU A 67 -2.14 -6.88 12.33
N SER A 68 -1.49 -5.81 12.79
CA SER A 68 -1.81 -5.18 14.08
C SER A 68 -3.22 -4.61 14.10
N ASP A 69 -3.63 -4.02 12.97
CA ASP A 69 -4.87 -3.27 12.84
C ASP A 69 -5.71 -3.79 11.67
N LYS A 70 -7.00 -3.45 11.69
CA LYS A 70 -7.90 -3.76 10.57
C LYS A 70 -7.40 -3.02 9.31
N PRO A 71 -7.13 -3.73 8.20
CA PRO A 71 -6.66 -3.10 6.99
C PRO A 71 -7.76 -2.27 6.33
N LEU A 72 -7.33 -1.36 5.44
CA LEU A 72 -8.25 -0.74 4.48
C LEU A 72 -8.78 -1.78 3.48
N GLN A 73 -9.70 -1.33 2.64
CA GLN A 73 -10.23 -2.16 1.56
C GLN A 73 -9.09 -2.62 0.62
N PRO A 74 -9.13 -3.88 0.16
CA PRO A 74 -8.16 -4.37 -0.80
C PRO A 74 -8.28 -3.60 -2.12
N VAL A 75 -7.17 -3.50 -2.85
CA VAL A 75 -7.11 -2.77 -4.11
C VAL A 75 -7.41 -3.70 -5.29
N GLU A 76 -8.16 -3.18 -6.25
CA GLU A 76 -8.37 -3.82 -7.57
C GLU A 76 -7.39 -3.31 -8.62
N ARG A 77 -6.80 -2.14 -8.38
CA ARG A 77 -5.92 -1.43 -9.32
C ARG A 77 -4.76 -0.83 -8.58
N VAL A 78 -3.56 -1.05 -9.08
CA VAL A 78 -2.32 -0.53 -8.49
C VAL A 78 -1.41 -0.03 -9.58
N ILE A 79 -0.79 1.13 -9.37
CA ILE A 79 0.27 1.62 -10.23
C ILE A 79 1.58 1.03 -9.74
N VAL A 80 2.34 0.50 -10.68
CA VAL A 80 3.60 -0.18 -10.43
C VAL A 80 4.71 0.40 -11.29
N GLU A 81 5.91 0.36 -10.74
CA GLU A 81 7.14 0.46 -11.51
C GLU A 81 7.57 -0.94 -11.97
N LEU A 82 7.82 -1.10 -13.25
CA LEU A 82 8.19 -2.36 -13.87
C LEU A 82 9.70 -2.50 -14.01
N GLN A 83 10.17 -3.72 -13.81
CA GLN A 83 11.50 -4.19 -14.18
C GLN A 83 11.32 -5.33 -15.19
N THR A 84 11.24 -4.99 -16.47
CA THR A 84 10.88 -5.94 -17.54
C THR A 84 12.08 -6.76 -17.98
N LEU A 85 11.90 -8.09 -18.04
CA LEU A 85 12.84 -9.02 -18.68
C LEU A 85 12.45 -9.29 -20.13
N GLN A 86 11.15 -9.27 -20.41
CA GLN A 86 10.58 -9.39 -21.75
C GLN A 86 9.63 -8.22 -22.00
N PRO A 87 9.48 -7.78 -23.27
CA PRO A 87 8.52 -6.74 -23.61
C PRO A 87 7.10 -7.14 -23.22
N LEU A 88 6.41 -6.26 -22.50
CA LEU A 88 5.00 -6.42 -22.19
C LEU A 88 4.17 -5.71 -23.28
N GLN A 89 2.97 -6.22 -23.53
CA GLN A 89 1.99 -5.60 -24.41
C GLN A 89 0.92 -4.84 -23.63
N GLN A 90 0.34 -3.82 -24.25
CA GLN A 90 -0.76 -3.06 -23.68
C GLN A 90 -1.98 -3.96 -23.44
N TRP A 91 -2.52 -3.93 -22.23
CA TRP A 91 -3.72 -4.69 -21.81
C TRP A 91 -3.58 -6.21 -21.90
N GLN A 92 -2.36 -6.74 -21.80
CA GLN A 92 -2.14 -8.19 -21.81
C GLN A 92 -2.57 -8.84 -20.48
N PRO A 93 -3.18 -10.05 -20.52
CA PRO A 93 -3.44 -10.85 -19.34
C PRO A 93 -2.14 -11.48 -18.81
N LEU A 94 -1.99 -11.58 -17.50
CA LEU A 94 -0.82 -12.17 -16.87
C LEU A 94 -1.14 -12.72 -15.47
N HIS A 95 -0.22 -13.53 -14.94
CA HIS A 95 -0.24 -13.95 -13.54
C HIS A 95 0.56 -12.98 -12.68
N ILE A 96 -0.01 -12.66 -11.51
CA ILE A 96 0.57 -11.76 -10.52
C ILE A 96 0.81 -12.58 -9.25
N HIS A 97 2.07 -12.67 -8.87
CA HIS A 97 2.49 -13.33 -7.65
C HIS A 97 2.95 -12.28 -6.64
N HIS A 98 2.32 -12.28 -5.46
CA HIS A 98 2.67 -11.39 -4.35
C HIS A 98 2.68 -12.21 -3.07
N SER A 99 3.83 -12.21 -2.39
CA SER A 99 4.03 -12.99 -1.16
C SER A 99 3.55 -14.45 -1.31
N ALA A 100 2.58 -14.87 -0.50
CA ALA A 100 2.00 -16.21 -0.52
C ALA A 100 0.74 -16.34 -1.40
N ARG A 101 0.35 -15.29 -2.15
CA ARG A 101 -0.87 -15.26 -2.96
C ARG A 101 -0.58 -15.18 -4.46
N HIS A 102 -1.49 -15.74 -5.24
CA HIS A 102 -1.47 -15.75 -6.70
C HIS A 102 -2.82 -15.29 -7.21
N VAL A 103 -2.80 -14.33 -8.12
CA VAL A 103 -4.00 -13.84 -8.81
C VAL A 103 -3.71 -13.67 -10.30
N THR A 104 -4.76 -13.57 -11.09
CA THR A 104 -4.68 -13.11 -12.48
C THR A 104 -5.04 -11.64 -12.56
N GLY A 105 -4.61 -11.01 -13.65
CA GLY A 105 -4.95 -9.63 -13.94
C GLY A 105 -4.47 -9.22 -15.31
N ARG A 106 -4.52 -7.92 -15.57
CA ARG A 106 -4.04 -7.30 -16.80
C ARG A 106 -3.08 -6.16 -16.49
N VAL A 107 -2.09 -5.97 -17.35
CA VAL A 107 -1.19 -4.82 -17.28
C VAL A 107 -1.55 -3.79 -18.35
N SER A 108 -1.67 -2.53 -17.96
CA SER A 108 -1.78 -1.38 -18.84
C SER A 108 -0.53 -0.54 -18.72
N LEU A 109 0.26 -0.47 -19.79
CA LEU A 109 1.46 0.33 -19.86
C LEU A 109 1.13 1.82 -19.82
N LEU A 110 1.95 2.54 -19.05
CA LEU A 110 1.99 4.00 -18.97
C LEU A 110 3.30 4.46 -19.62
N GLU A 111 3.85 5.59 -19.17
CA GLU A 111 5.09 6.15 -19.70
C GLU A 111 6.32 5.57 -18.99
N GLY A 112 7.39 5.34 -19.76
CA GLY A 112 8.64 4.78 -19.24
C GLY A 112 8.46 3.36 -18.71
N ASN A 113 8.90 3.13 -17.48
CA ASN A 113 8.76 1.86 -16.77
C ASN A 113 7.50 1.78 -15.91
N LEU A 114 6.59 2.75 -15.99
CA LEU A 114 5.37 2.75 -15.19
C LEU A 114 4.26 1.97 -15.89
N ALA A 115 3.47 1.25 -15.10
CA ALA A 115 2.29 0.57 -15.57
C ALA A 115 1.20 0.54 -14.50
N GLU A 116 0.00 0.19 -14.93
CA GLU A 116 -1.10 -0.12 -14.05
C GLU A 116 -1.41 -1.61 -14.11
N LEU A 117 -1.50 -2.26 -12.96
CA LEU A 117 -2.06 -3.59 -12.83
C LEU A 117 -3.53 -3.48 -12.46
N VAL A 118 -4.37 -4.21 -13.18
CA VAL A 118 -5.78 -4.43 -12.87
C VAL A 118 -5.91 -5.89 -12.44
N LEU A 119 -6.32 -6.11 -11.19
CA LEU A 119 -6.41 -7.41 -10.56
C LEU A 119 -7.82 -7.97 -10.75
N ASP A 120 -7.93 -9.25 -11.13
CA ASP A 120 -9.23 -9.91 -11.23
C ASP A 120 -9.81 -10.20 -9.83
N VAL A 121 -8.94 -10.36 -8.83
CA VAL A 121 -9.30 -10.52 -7.41
C VAL A 121 -8.58 -9.42 -6.60
N PRO A 122 -9.30 -8.65 -5.77
CA PRO A 122 -8.68 -7.61 -4.95
C PRO A 122 -7.60 -8.16 -4.01
N LEU A 123 -6.52 -7.40 -3.82
CA LEU A 123 -5.42 -7.76 -2.92
C LEU A 123 -5.11 -6.62 -1.94
N TRP A 124 -4.66 -6.98 -0.74
CA TRP A 124 -3.99 -6.04 0.15
C TRP A 124 -2.54 -5.88 -0.29
N LEU A 125 -2.19 -4.64 -0.61
CA LEU A 125 -0.84 -4.24 -1.02
C LEU A 125 -0.42 -3.02 -0.20
N ALA A 126 0.87 -2.93 0.07
CA ALA A 126 1.53 -1.73 0.57
C ALA A 126 2.35 -1.07 -0.55
N ASP A 127 2.75 0.18 -0.33
CA ASP A 127 3.76 0.84 -1.15
C ASP A 127 5.10 0.10 -1.03
N ASN A 128 5.88 0.09 -2.12
CA ASN A 128 7.13 -0.64 -2.28
C ASN A 128 7.05 -2.18 -2.27
N ASP A 129 5.86 -2.76 -2.16
CA ASP A 129 5.70 -4.21 -2.31
C ASP A 129 6.20 -4.67 -3.68
N ARG A 130 6.99 -5.75 -3.68
CA ARG A 130 7.51 -6.36 -4.91
C ARG A 130 6.63 -7.52 -5.34
N LEU A 131 6.25 -7.51 -6.61
CA LEU A 131 5.43 -8.51 -7.27
C LEU A 131 6.21 -9.14 -8.43
N VAL A 132 5.88 -10.39 -8.75
CA VAL A 132 6.41 -11.08 -9.93
C VAL A 132 5.30 -11.27 -10.95
N LEU A 133 5.55 -10.84 -12.18
CA LEU A 133 4.63 -10.95 -13.31
C LEU A 133 5.08 -12.07 -14.24
N ARG A 134 4.18 -13.02 -14.51
CA ARG A 134 4.43 -14.16 -15.39
C ARG A 134 3.40 -14.21 -16.50
N ASP A 135 3.77 -14.77 -17.64
CA ASP A 135 2.85 -14.96 -18.76
C ASP A 135 1.65 -15.80 -18.33
N ILE A 136 0.51 -15.62 -19.00
CA ILE A 136 -0.75 -16.31 -18.69
C ILE A 136 -0.64 -17.84 -18.89
N SER A 137 0.34 -18.31 -19.66
CA SER A 137 0.67 -19.73 -19.77
C SER A 137 1.45 -20.30 -18.57
N ALA A 138 1.87 -19.44 -17.64
CA ALA A 138 2.73 -19.72 -16.49
C ALA A 138 4.09 -20.35 -16.84
N ARG A 139 4.56 -20.19 -18.08
CA ARG A 139 5.84 -20.77 -18.55
C ARG A 139 7.02 -19.81 -18.36
N THR A 140 6.81 -18.52 -18.59
CA THR A 140 7.88 -17.52 -18.59
C THR A 140 7.62 -16.45 -17.54
N THR A 141 8.70 -15.96 -16.93
CA THR A 141 8.68 -14.76 -16.10
C THR A 141 8.89 -13.55 -17.00
N LEU A 142 7.95 -12.62 -16.99
CA LEU A 142 7.94 -11.48 -17.90
C LEU A 142 8.62 -10.25 -17.27
N ALA A 143 8.30 -9.96 -16.01
CA ALA A 143 8.78 -8.77 -15.32
C ALA A 143 8.70 -8.90 -13.80
N GLY A 144 9.54 -8.14 -13.10
CA GLY A 144 9.26 -7.71 -11.73
C GLY A 144 8.41 -6.44 -11.73
N ALA A 145 7.69 -6.21 -10.64
CA ALA A 145 6.93 -4.99 -10.42
C ALA A 145 7.10 -4.52 -8.97
N ARG A 146 7.09 -3.21 -8.75
CA ARG A 146 7.07 -2.58 -7.42
C ARG A 146 5.82 -1.71 -7.32
N ALA A 147 4.99 -1.90 -6.30
CA ALA A 147 3.85 -1.03 -6.03
C ALA A 147 4.33 0.39 -5.71
N VAL A 148 3.69 1.39 -6.33
CA VAL A 148 4.00 2.83 -6.16
C VAL A 148 2.77 3.61 -5.72
N LEU A 149 1.58 3.31 -6.26
CA LEU A 149 0.35 3.99 -5.88
C LEU A 149 -0.84 3.03 -5.83
N LEU A 150 -1.45 2.94 -4.65
CA LEU A 150 -2.56 2.03 -4.36
C LEU A 150 -3.93 2.60 -4.77
N ASN A 151 -4.07 3.93 -4.84
CA ASN A 151 -5.36 4.62 -5.07
C ASN A 151 -5.32 5.51 -6.33
N ALA A 152 -5.04 4.92 -7.49
CA ALA A 152 -4.93 5.70 -8.73
C ALA A 152 -6.28 6.26 -9.23
N PRO A 153 -6.34 7.54 -9.68
CA PRO A 153 -7.57 8.15 -10.15
C PRO A 153 -8.03 7.51 -11.46
N ARG A 154 -9.32 7.19 -11.63
CA ARG A 154 -9.82 6.49 -12.84
C ARG A 154 -9.53 7.23 -14.17
N ARG A 155 -9.46 8.56 -14.15
CA ARG A 155 -9.20 9.43 -15.31
C ARG A 155 -7.93 10.26 -15.07
N GLY A 156 -7.30 10.71 -16.15
CA GLY A 156 -6.15 11.62 -16.09
C GLY A 156 -4.79 10.96 -15.88
N LYS A 157 -4.70 9.63 -15.85
CA LYS A 157 -3.44 8.89 -15.62
C LYS A 157 -2.36 9.12 -16.67
N ARG A 158 -2.76 9.55 -17.87
CA ARG A 158 -1.87 9.85 -19.00
C ARG A 158 -1.58 11.35 -19.16
N GLN A 159 -2.05 12.19 -18.23
CA GLN A 159 -1.70 13.60 -18.27
C GLN A 159 -0.22 13.78 -17.88
N PRO A 160 0.54 14.62 -18.59
CA PRO A 160 1.97 14.83 -18.30
C PRO A 160 2.23 15.20 -16.83
N VAL A 161 1.36 16.03 -16.24
CA VAL A 161 1.47 16.45 -14.84
C VAL A 161 1.37 15.25 -13.88
N PHE A 162 0.46 14.31 -14.16
CA PHE A 162 0.29 13.11 -13.33
C PHE A 162 1.48 12.16 -13.48
N LEU A 163 1.98 11.96 -14.70
CA LEU A 163 3.10 11.08 -14.97
C LEU A 163 4.42 11.63 -14.37
N ALA A 164 4.65 12.94 -14.46
CA ALA A 164 5.78 13.60 -13.83
C ALA A 164 5.74 13.43 -12.30
N TRP A 165 4.58 13.70 -11.68
CA TRP A 165 4.39 13.49 -10.24
C TRP A 165 4.61 12.03 -9.83
N LEU A 166 4.11 11.08 -10.62
CA LEU A 166 4.26 9.65 -10.35
C LEU A 166 5.72 9.19 -10.46
N ALA A 167 6.47 9.74 -11.41
CA ALA A 167 7.90 9.48 -11.55
C ALA A 167 8.70 10.02 -10.36
N GLU A 168 8.34 11.18 -9.81
CA GLU A 168 8.94 11.71 -8.58
C GLU A 168 8.55 10.87 -7.35
N LEU A 169 7.28 10.47 -7.23
CA LEU A 169 6.83 9.57 -6.18
C LEU A 169 7.59 8.23 -6.21
N ALA A 170 7.83 7.67 -7.39
CA ALA A 170 8.59 6.44 -7.53
C ALA A 170 10.04 6.57 -7.04
N LYS A 171 10.65 7.76 -7.10
CA LYS A 171 12.00 8.01 -6.60
C LYS A 171 12.07 8.24 -5.09
N ALA A 172 10.93 8.55 -4.45
CA ALA A 172 10.87 8.81 -3.01
C ALA A 172 11.16 7.52 -2.22
N SER A 173 12.30 7.48 -1.54
CA SER A 173 12.72 6.33 -0.74
C SER A 173 12.21 6.42 0.70
N GLY A 174 12.20 7.63 1.28
CA GLY A 174 11.75 7.87 2.65
C GLY A 174 10.27 8.25 2.75
N ASP A 175 9.68 7.99 3.93
CA ASP A 175 8.27 8.30 4.20
C ASP A 175 8.01 9.81 4.12
N LEU A 176 8.94 10.65 4.58
CA LEU A 176 8.82 12.10 4.49
C LEU A 176 8.79 12.60 3.04
N GLN A 177 9.70 12.10 2.20
CA GLN A 177 9.76 12.48 0.78
C GLN A 177 8.48 12.04 0.05
N ALA A 178 7.97 10.85 0.37
CA ALA A 178 6.71 10.37 -0.17
C ALA A 178 5.54 11.28 0.29
N LEU A 179 5.50 11.65 1.57
CA LEU A 179 4.47 12.54 2.11
C LEU A 179 4.48 13.90 1.42
N GLU A 180 5.65 14.53 1.29
CA GLU A 180 5.83 15.79 0.59
C GLU A 180 5.38 15.69 -0.88
N ALA A 181 5.78 14.63 -1.58
CA ALA A 181 5.36 14.38 -2.96
C ALA A 181 3.83 14.26 -3.05
N HIS A 182 3.18 13.56 -2.12
CA HIS A 182 1.72 13.49 -2.07
C HIS A 182 1.07 14.86 -1.80
N LEU A 183 1.63 15.64 -0.86
CA LEU A 183 1.12 16.96 -0.50
C LEU A 183 1.20 17.96 -1.65
N THR A 184 2.20 17.87 -2.54
CA THR A 184 2.28 18.75 -3.74
C THR A 184 1.05 18.63 -4.64
N ARG A 185 0.39 17.47 -4.63
CA ARG A 185 -0.75 17.18 -5.49
C ARG A 185 -2.09 17.53 -4.83
N GLY A 186 -2.17 17.49 -3.51
CA GLY A 186 -3.40 17.81 -2.78
C GLY A 186 -3.40 17.30 -1.34
N ALA A 187 -4.60 17.28 -0.74
CA ALA A 187 -4.79 16.76 0.60
C ALA A 187 -4.48 15.26 0.67
N VAL A 188 -3.80 14.85 1.74
CA VAL A 188 -3.42 13.46 2.00
C VAL A 188 -4.29 12.91 3.12
N LEU A 189 -4.95 11.77 2.88
CA LEU A 189 -5.65 11.06 3.94
C LEU A 189 -4.65 10.24 4.75
N LEU A 190 -4.52 10.56 6.04
CA LEU A 190 -3.52 9.97 6.93
C LEU A 190 -3.73 8.46 7.06
N SER A 191 -4.98 7.99 7.11
CA SER A 191 -5.27 6.55 7.11
C SER A 191 -4.78 5.83 5.85
N GLU A 192 -4.93 6.45 4.67
CA GLU A 192 -4.47 5.85 3.41
C GLU A 192 -2.95 5.89 3.30
N PHE A 193 -2.34 6.99 3.74
CA PHE A 193 -0.88 7.13 3.74
C PHE A 193 -0.20 6.19 4.75
N ALA A 194 -0.74 6.10 5.97
CA ALA A 194 -0.25 5.18 6.98
C ALA A 194 -0.39 3.73 6.54
N TRP A 195 -1.49 3.37 5.87
CA TRP A 195 -1.63 2.05 5.24
C TRP A 195 -0.59 1.84 4.13
N ALA A 196 -0.46 2.78 3.18
CA ALA A 196 0.47 2.63 2.07
C ALA A 196 1.91 2.43 2.56
N ARG A 197 2.35 3.21 3.55
CA ARG A 197 3.71 3.16 4.10
C ARG A 197 3.87 2.19 5.28
N GLN A 198 2.80 1.48 5.67
CA GLN A 198 2.76 0.57 6.84
C GLN A 198 3.32 1.22 8.12
N LEU A 199 2.91 2.47 8.38
CA LEU A 199 3.38 3.24 9.52
C LEU A 199 2.64 2.86 10.80
N THR A 200 3.39 2.74 11.90
CA THR A 200 2.80 2.71 13.25
C THR A 200 2.25 4.09 13.62
N ALA A 201 1.41 4.13 14.66
CA ALA A 201 0.91 5.40 15.19
C ALA A 201 2.07 6.35 15.56
N GLU A 202 3.15 5.82 16.15
CA GLU A 202 4.35 6.58 16.51
C GLU A 202 5.08 7.11 15.27
N GLY A 203 5.27 6.26 14.25
CA GLY A 203 5.91 6.66 12.99
C GLY A 203 5.13 7.76 12.26
N LEU A 204 3.80 7.67 12.27
CA LEU A 204 2.93 8.69 11.71
C LEU A 204 3.03 10.01 12.49
N GLN A 205 3.00 9.97 13.82
CA GLN A 205 3.15 11.16 14.66
C GLN A 205 4.51 11.85 14.48
N ALA A 206 5.59 11.07 14.30
CA ALA A 206 6.91 11.62 14.01
C ALA A 206 6.94 12.41 12.69
N LEU A 207 6.20 11.98 11.67
CA LEU A 207 6.07 12.74 10.42
C LEU A 207 5.22 14.00 10.59
N LEU A 208 4.13 13.91 11.37
CA LEU A 208 3.23 15.04 11.64
C LEU A 208 3.87 16.13 12.51
N GLY A 209 4.85 15.78 13.34
CA GLY A 209 5.58 16.73 14.19
C GLY A 209 6.45 17.73 13.43
N GLN A 210 6.60 17.59 12.11
CA GLN A 210 7.35 18.54 11.30
C GLN A 210 6.55 19.83 11.04
N PRO A 211 7.22 20.99 11.03
CA PRO A 211 6.57 22.27 10.75
C PRO A 211 6.07 22.33 9.29
N GLY A 212 5.02 23.12 9.05
CA GLY A 212 4.53 23.41 7.69
C GLY A 212 3.33 22.58 7.23
N TYR A 213 2.80 21.71 8.09
CA TYR A 213 1.59 20.93 7.82
C TYR A 213 0.38 21.46 8.59
N LEU A 214 -0.78 21.37 7.94
CA LEU A 214 -2.09 21.65 8.52
C LEU A 214 -2.89 20.36 8.56
N GLN A 215 -3.20 19.89 9.77
CA GLN A 215 -4.01 18.70 9.99
C GLN A 215 -5.47 19.10 10.26
N ALA A 216 -6.40 18.49 9.52
CA ALA A 216 -7.83 18.61 9.72
C ALA A 216 -8.46 17.20 9.79
N GLY A 217 -8.59 16.67 11.01
CA GLY A 217 -9.05 15.31 11.23
C GLY A 217 -8.11 14.28 10.58
N ASN A 218 -8.63 13.51 9.62
CA ASN A 218 -7.87 12.51 8.86
C ASN A 218 -7.15 13.08 7.63
N ALA A 219 -7.27 14.38 7.34
CA ALA A 219 -6.63 15.00 6.19
C ALA A 219 -5.42 15.86 6.62
N LEU A 220 -4.34 15.79 5.83
CA LEU A 220 -3.17 16.63 5.94
C LEU A 220 -2.99 17.47 4.68
N LEU A 221 -2.66 18.75 4.85
CA LEU A 221 -2.32 19.67 3.76
C LEU A 221 -1.01 20.38 4.06
N SER A 222 -0.26 20.73 3.01
CA SER A 222 0.81 21.72 3.15
C SER A 222 0.19 23.13 3.22
N GLN A 223 0.89 24.06 3.89
CA GLN A 223 0.44 25.44 3.98
C GLN A 223 0.24 26.09 2.60
N ASP A 224 1.14 25.81 1.64
CA ASP A 224 1.04 26.35 0.28
C ASP A 224 -0.22 25.85 -0.44
N VAL A 225 -0.53 24.56 -0.32
CA VAL A 225 -1.71 23.97 -0.96
C VAL A 225 -2.98 24.44 -0.26
N ALA A 226 -2.96 24.59 1.06
CA ALA A 226 -4.07 25.17 1.80
C ALA A 226 -4.34 26.61 1.36
N ALA A 227 -3.30 27.43 1.16
CA ALA A 227 -3.42 28.80 0.66
C ALA A 227 -4.00 28.83 -0.77
N LEU A 228 -3.54 27.95 -1.66
CA LEU A 228 -4.08 27.81 -3.02
C LEU A 228 -5.57 27.40 -3.01
N LEU A 229 -5.95 26.45 -2.16
CA LEU A 229 -7.33 26.01 -2.02
C LEU A 229 -8.23 27.09 -1.40
N ALA A 230 -7.73 27.83 -0.41
CA ALA A 230 -8.42 28.98 0.17
C ALA A 230 -8.66 30.09 -0.87
N ALA A 231 -7.65 30.42 -1.68
CA ALA A 231 -7.80 31.40 -2.76
C ALA A 231 -8.83 30.94 -3.81
N LYS A 232 -8.85 29.65 -4.15
CA LYS A 232 -9.80 29.08 -5.12
C LYS A 232 -11.24 29.06 -4.60
N THR A 233 -11.43 28.73 -3.33
CA THR A 233 -12.74 28.78 -2.67
C THR A 233 -13.25 30.21 -2.52
N ALA A 234 -12.39 31.15 -2.14
CA ALA A 234 -12.73 32.58 -2.05
C ALA A 234 -13.12 33.19 -3.42
N ARG A 235 -12.48 32.75 -4.52
CA ARG A 235 -12.88 33.12 -5.90
C ARG A 235 -14.23 32.53 -6.31
N ARG A 236 -14.51 31.27 -5.93
CA ARG A 236 -15.83 30.64 -6.17
C ARG A 236 -16.95 31.26 -5.34
N ALA A 237 -16.64 31.77 -4.16
CA ALA A 237 -17.58 32.45 -3.27
C ALA A 237 -17.80 33.95 -3.63
N GLY A 238 -17.13 34.48 -4.66
CA GLY A 238 -17.30 35.87 -5.11
C GLY A 238 -16.55 36.92 -4.27
N THR A 239 -15.69 36.49 -3.34
CA THR A 239 -14.97 37.36 -2.38
C THR A 239 -13.62 37.89 -2.89
N LEU A 240 -13.15 37.51 -4.08
CA LEU A 240 -11.94 38.04 -4.72
C LEU A 240 -12.18 38.34 -6.21
N PRO A 241 -11.63 39.44 -6.76
CA PRO A 241 -11.71 39.74 -8.19
C PRO A 241 -10.96 38.69 -9.03
N PRO A 242 -11.36 38.47 -10.31
CA PRO A 242 -10.68 37.53 -11.20
C PRO A 242 -9.23 37.97 -11.43
N ALA A 243 -8.31 37.00 -11.49
CA ALA A 243 -6.93 37.26 -11.86
C ALA A 243 -6.87 37.72 -13.32
N ALA A 244 -6.13 38.81 -13.56
CA ALA A 244 -5.81 39.32 -14.89
C ALA A 244 -4.90 38.35 -15.67
#